data_AF-A0A430S6B3-F1
#
_entry.id   AF-A0A430S6B3-F1
#
_cell.length_a   1.000
_cell.length_b   1.000
_cell.length_c   1.000
_cell.angle_alpha   90.00
_cell.angle_beta   90.00
_cell.angle_gamma   90.00
#
_symmetry.space_group_name_H-M   'P 1'
#
loop_
_entity.id
_entity.type
_entity.pdbx_description
1 polymer ?
#
loop_
_entity_poly.entity_id
_entity_poly.type
_entity_poly.pdbx_seq_one_letter_code
_entity_poly.pdbx_strand_id
1 'polypeptide(L)'
;MRLDRVNLRAVSDILRAMVKEAMMEPGKVVRMALPTSPSDGVQIFVKVRDGVVYVALRRPGGKEDPREMEALARHMGLRIVKGPYEEKGKLVRPGWAGRRSYLVAQCARISESEKLEGVA
;
A
#
# COMPACT_ATOMS: atom_id res chain seq x y z
N MET A 1 5.63 16.26 -2.08
CA MET A 1 6.73 15.34 -2.45
C MET A 1 6.16 13.97 -2.72
N ARG A 2 6.50 13.33 -3.84
CA ARG A 2 5.93 12.05 -4.26
C ARG A 2 6.66 10.84 -3.63
N LEU A 3 5.99 9.71 -3.50
CA LEU A 3 6.51 8.44 -2.98
C LEU A 3 7.63 7.86 -3.88
N ASP A 4 7.67 8.22 -5.18
CA ASP A 4 8.81 7.91 -6.07
C ASP A 4 10.13 8.58 -5.66
N ARG A 5 10.06 9.64 -4.85
CA ARG A 5 11.25 10.31 -4.31
C ARG A 5 11.74 9.70 -3.00
N VAL A 6 10.99 8.77 -2.42
CA VAL A 6 11.44 8.00 -1.26
C VAL A 6 12.15 6.76 -1.76
N ASN A 7 13.32 6.46 -1.19
CA ASN A 7 14.03 5.23 -1.50
C ASN A 7 13.29 4.02 -0.90
N LEU A 8 12.32 3.48 -1.64
CA LEU A 8 11.54 2.31 -1.22
C LEU A 8 12.40 1.05 -1.04
N ARG A 9 13.59 0.97 -1.66
CA ARG A 9 14.53 -0.13 -1.40
C ARG A 9 14.97 -0.16 0.06
N ALA A 10 15.22 1.01 0.67
CA ALA A 10 15.68 1.11 2.05
C ALA A 10 14.63 0.62 3.07
N VAL A 11 13.34 0.62 2.69
CA VAL A 11 12.24 0.14 3.53
C VAL A 11 11.61 -1.15 3.01
N SER A 12 12.20 -1.79 1.99
CA SER A 12 11.60 -2.95 1.32
C SER A 12 11.41 -4.13 2.26
N ASP A 13 12.31 -4.34 3.21
CA ASP A 13 12.21 -5.43 4.19
C ASP A 13 11.07 -5.18 5.18
N ILE A 14 10.88 -3.93 5.60
CA ILE A 14 9.76 -3.51 6.45
C ILE A 14 8.44 -3.72 5.71
N LEU A 15 8.37 -3.30 4.44
CA LEU A 15 7.20 -3.48 3.59
C LEU A 15 6.82 -4.97 3.41
N ARG A 16 7.81 -5.84 3.21
CA ARG A 16 7.60 -7.29 3.15
C ARG A 16 7.17 -7.87 4.49
N ALA A 17 7.74 -7.38 5.59
CA ALA A 17 7.35 -7.79 6.95
C ALA A 17 5.89 -7.42 7.24
N MET A 18 5.42 -6.24 6.80
CA MET A 18 4.01 -5.85 6.93
C MET A 18 3.07 -6.83 6.23
N VAL A 19 3.42 -7.27 5.00
CA VAL A 19 2.64 -8.28 4.28
C VAL A 19 2.64 -9.61 5.03
N LYS A 20 3.80 -10.04 5.53
CA LYS A 20 3.93 -11.28 6.31
C LYS A 20 3.07 -11.25 7.57
N GLU A 21 3.10 -10.14 8.31
CA GLU A 21 2.27 -9.94 9.50
C GLU A 21 0.77 -9.97 9.15
N ALA A 22 0.36 -9.27 8.10
CA ALA A 22 -1.04 -9.26 7.67
C ALA A 22 -1.54 -10.65 7.23
N MET A 23 -0.66 -11.50 6.71
CA MET A 23 -0.97 -12.90 6.35
C MET A 23 -1.06 -13.82 7.58
N MET A 24 -0.26 -13.57 8.62
CA MET A 24 -0.28 -14.34 9.88
C MET A 24 -1.55 -14.06 10.70
N GLU A 25 -2.09 -12.85 10.59
CA GLU A 25 -3.31 -12.44 11.28
C GLU A 25 -4.39 -11.98 10.27
N PRO A 26 -5.07 -12.91 9.58
CA PRO A 26 -6.11 -12.57 8.62
C PRO A 26 -7.18 -11.67 9.25
N GLY A 27 -7.51 -10.57 8.57
CA GLY A 27 -8.46 -9.57 9.06
C GLY A 27 -7.85 -8.39 9.82
N LYS A 28 -6.62 -8.53 10.37
CA LYS A 28 -5.87 -7.41 10.96
C LYS A 28 -5.43 -6.43 9.87
N VAL A 29 -5.42 -5.14 10.22
CA VAL A 29 -4.87 -4.09 9.36
C VAL A 29 -3.51 -3.70 9.89
N VAL A 30 -2.47 -4.03 9.13
CA VAL A 30 -1.10 -3.58 9.41
C VAL A 30 -0.93 -2.19 8.81
N ARG A 31 -0.40 -1.25 9.58
CA ARG A 31 -0.29 0.16 9.19
C ARG A 31 1.13 0.68 9.37
N MET A 32 1.60 1.48 8.43
CA MET A 32 2.86 2.21 8.53
C MET A 32 2.67 3.62 8.01
N ALA A 33 3.31 4.61 8.63
CA ALA A 33 3.43 5.94 8.07
C ALA A 33 4.85 6.12 7.54
N LEU A 34 4.99 6.34 6.24
CA LEU A 34 6.25 6.66 5.59
C LEU A 34 6.38 8.18 5.53
N PRO A 35 7.35 8.79 6.23
CA PRO A 35 7.57 10.24 6.15
C PRO A 35 8.07 10.57 4.73
N THR A 36 7.23 11.24 3.94
CA THR A 36 7.60 11.66 2.57
C THR A 36 7.97 13.14 2.49
N SER A 37 7.69 13.91 3.55
CA SER A 37 8.16 15.26 3.81
C SER A 37 7.99 15.58 5.31
N PRO A 38 8.55 16.70 5.82
CA PRO A 38 8.35 17.15 7.21
C PRO A 38 6.89 17.45 7.59
N SER A 39 6.05 17.75 6.60
CA SER A 39 4.65 18.14 6.78
C SER A 39 3.66 17.05 6.32
N ASP A 40 4.11 16.06 5.54
CA ASP A 40 3.27 15.02 4.93
C ASP A 40 3.91 13.61 4.96
N GLY A 41 3.24 12.69 5.64
CA GLY A 41 3.54 11.26 5.60
C GLY A 41 2.51 10.49 4.78
N VAL A 42 2.96 9.59 3.90
CA VAL A 42 2.06 8.64 3.25
C VAL A 42 1.78 7.50 4.21
N GLN A 43 0.51 7.24 4.44
CA GLN A 43 0.05 6.13 5.26
C GLN A 43 -0.20 4.93 4.37
N ILE A 44 0.38 3.80 4.75
CA ILE A 44 0.30 2.53 4.04
C ILE A 44 -0.45 1.57 4.93
N PHE A 45 -1.47 0.93 4.38
CA PHE A 45 -2.29 -0.07 5.06
C PHE A 45 -2.25 -1.36 4.26
N VAL A 46 -2.04 -2.47 4.96
CA VAL A 46 -2.08 -3.81 4.38
C VAL A 46 -3.08 -4.64 5.16
N LYS A 47 -3.98 -5.31 4.46
CA LYS A 47 -4.97 -6.21 5.04
C LYS A 47 -5.08 -7.46 4.18
N VAL A 48 -5.12 -8.62 4.82
CA VAL A 48 -5.45 -9.87 4.13
C VAL A 48 -6.88 -10.25 4.46
N ARG A 49 -7.66 -10.58 3.44
CA ARG A 49 -9.03 -11.07 3.58
C ARG A 49 -9.31 -12.10 2.50
N ASP A 50 -9.83 -13.26 2.89
CA ASP A 50 -10.22 -14.33 1.96
C ASP A 50 -9.09 -14.74 1.00
N GLY A 51 -7.83 -14.73 1.48
CA GLY A 51 -6.64 -15.02 0.67
C GLY A 51 -6.16 -13.90 -0.25
N VAL A 52 -6.87 -12.76 -0.31
CA VAL A 52 -6.51 -11.60 -1.12
C VAL A 52 -5.79 -10.56 -0.26
N VAL A 53 -4.67 -10.02 -0.77
CA VAL A 53 -3.92 -8.94 -0.12
C VAL A 53 -4.47 -7.60 -0.62
N TYR A 54 -5.02 -6.80 0.28
CA TYR A 54 -5.44 -5.44 0.01
C TYR A 54 -4.36 -4.47 0.49
N VAL A 55 -3.87 -3.64 -0.42
CA VAL A 55 -2.95 -2.54 -0.11
C VAL A 55 -3.70 -1.24 -0.32
N ALA A 56 -3.70 -0.37 0.69
CA ALA A 56 -4.26 0.96 0.60
C ALA A 56 -3.22 2.01 0.95
N LEU A 57 -3.21 3.08 0.16
CA LEU A 57 -2.43 4.28 0.40
C LEU A 57 -3.36 5.39 0.90
N ARG A 58 -2.80 6.30 1.69
CA ARG A 58 -3.43 7.57 2.03
C ARG A 58 -2.39 8.66 2.24
N ARG A 59 -2.52 9.75 1.49
CA ARG A 59 -1.80 11.01 1.70
C ARG A 59 -2.71 12.04 2.37
N PRO A 60 -2.38 12.53 3.58
CA PRO A 60 -3.03 13.72 4.13
C PRO A 60 -2.86 14.91 3.17
N GLY A 61 -3.93 15.64 2.87
CA GLY A 61 -3.85 16.90 2.10
C GLY A 61 -3.48 16.80 0.61
N GLY A 62 -3.24 15.60 0.06
CA GLY A 62 -2.80 15.43 -1.33
C GLY A 62 -3.54 14.33 -2.09
N LYS A 63 -3.37 14.33 -3.42
CA LYS A 63 -3.85 13.27 -4.31
C LYS A 63 -2.81 12.17 -4.43
N GLU A 64 -3.24 10.92 -4.47
CA GLU A 64 -2.35 9.77 -4.65
C GLU A 64 -2.16 9.47 -6.13
N ASP A 65 -0.95 9.03 -6.48
CA ASP A 65 -0.59 8.69 -7.85
C ASP A 65 -0.65 7.17 -8.03
N PRO A 66 -1.45 6.64 -8.98
CA PRO A 66 -1.48 5.22 -9.34
C PRO A 66 -0.11 4.56 -9.48
N ARG A 67 0.88 5.28 -10.00
CA ARG A 67 2.25 4.76 -10.20
C ARG A 67 2.96 4.46 -8.88
N GLU A 68 2.64 5.20 -7.82
CA GLU A 68 3.20 4.97 -6.49
C GLU A 68 2.72 3.63 -5.91
N MET A 69 1.47 3.24 -6.21
CA MET A 69 0.92 1.96 -5.79
C MET A 69 1.63 0.79 -6.47
N GLU A 70 1.91 0.88 -7.77
CA GLU A 70 2.63 -0.15 -8.51
C GLU A 70 4.05 -0.36 -7.97
N ALA A 71 4.79 0.73 -7.75
CA ALA A 71 6.13 0.66 -7.17
C ALA A 71 6.10 0.03 -5.77
N LEU A 72 5.14 0.44 -4.94
CA LEU A 72 4.98 -0.10 -3.59
C LEU A 72 4.69 -1.60 -3.60
N ALA A 73 3.72 -2.04 -4.41
CA ALA A 73 3.36 -3.45 -4.52
C ALA A 73 4.59 -4.30 -4.92
N ARG A 74 5.39 -3.83 -5.88
CA ARG A 74 6.62 -4.51 -6.31
C ARG A 74 7.61 -4.68 -5.16
N HIS A 75 7.85 -3.63 -4.36
CA HIS A 75 8.75 -3.69 -3.20
C HIS A 75 8.23 -4.60 -2.08
N MET A 76 6.90 -4.67 -1.92
CA MET A 76 6.22 -5.62 -1.03
C MET A 76 6.28 -7.08 -1.52
N GLY A 77 6.74 -7.33 -2.75
CA GLY A 77 6.71 -8.68 -3.36
C GLY A 77 5.32 -9.10 -3.81
N LEU A 78 4.52 -8.12 -4.23
CA LEU A 78 3.12 -8.26 -4.63
C LEU A 78 2.94 -7.86 -6.09
N ARG A 79 1.98 -8.51 -6.77
CA ARG A 79 1.47 -8.14 -8.09
C ARG A 79 0.05 -7.63 -7.93
N ILE A 80 -0.24 -6.45 -8.50
CA ILE A 80 -1.60 -5.92 -8.52
C ILE A 80 -2.45 -6.78 -9.46
N VAL A 81 -3.56 -7.30 -8.94
CA VAL A 81 -4.57 -8.07 -9.67
C VAL A 81 -5.74 -7.16 -10.06
N LYS A 82 -6.07 -6.18 -9.22
CA LYS A 82 -7.16 -5.22 -9.48
C LYS A 82 -6.85 -3.85 -8.88
N GLY A 83 -7.17 -2.79 -9.62
CA GLY A 83 -6.87 -1.41 -9.26
C GLY A 83 -5.56 -0.92 -9.89
N PRO A 84 -5.00 0.21 -9.43
CA PRO A 84 -5.46 1.02 -8.29
C PRO A 84 -6.80 1.75 -8.55
N TYR A 85 -7.65 1.84 -7.53
CA TYR A 85 -8.92 2.59 -7.57
C TYR A 85 -9.14 3.37 -6.28
N GLU A 86 -9.93 4.45 -6.33
CA GLU A 86 -10.26 5.22 -5.13
C GLU A 86 -11.38 4.55 -4.33
N GLU A 87 -11.18 4.41 -3.02
CA GLU A 87 -12.20 3.92 -2.09
C GLU A 87 -12.40 4.90 -0.94
N LYS A 88 -13.66 5.13 -0.55
CA LYS A 88 -14.01 6.01 0.57
C LYS A 88 -14.14 5.20 1.86
N GLY A 89 -13.48 5.67 2.92
CA GLY A 89 -13.59 5.08 4.25
C GLY A 89 -15.02 5.11 4.80
N LYS A 90 -15.31 4.20 5.72
CA LYS A 90 -16.66 4.05 6.31
C LYS A 90 -17.09 5.22 7.18
N LEU A 91 -16.14 5.84 7.89
CA LEU A 91 -16.41 6.92 8.84
C LEU A 91 -16.47 8.28 8.12
N VAL A 92 -17.58 8.98 8.31
CA VAL A 92 -17.74 10.39 7.95
C VAL A 92 -17.07 11.23 9.05
N ARG A 93 -16.18 12.15 8.68
CA ARG A 93 -15.56 13.06 9.65
C ARG A 93 -16.47 14.26 9.91
N PRO A 94 -16.47 14.81 11.14
CA PRO A 94 -17.25 16.00 11.46
C PRO A 94 -16.80 17.22 10.61
N GLY A 95 -17.76 18.08 10.30
CA GLY A 95 -17.57 19.28 9.48
C GLY A 95 -17.51 19.01 7.97
N TRP A 96 -16.83 19.89 7.22
CA TRP A 96 -16.72 19.86 5.76
C TRP A 96 -15.70 18.82 5.25
N ALA A 97 -15.06 18.07 6.15
CA ALA A 97 -13.92 17.21 5.85
C ALA A 97 -14.29 15.87 5.18
N GLY A 98 -15.57 15.51 5.12
CA GLY A 98 -16.08 14.32 4.43
C GLY A 98 -15.46 12.99 4.87
N ARG A 99 -15.65 11.94 4.05
CA ARG A 99 -14.98 10.64 4.25
C ARG A 99 -13.51 10.73 3.82
N ARG A 100 -12.66 9.91 4.43
CA ARG A 100 -11.27 9.74 3.97
C ARG A 100 -11.28 8.98 2.63
N SER A 101 -10.57 9.49 1.62
CA SER A 101 -10.28 8.73 0.40
C SER A 101 -8.96 7.96 0.56
N TYR A 102 -8.91 6.80 -0.07
CA TYR A 102 -7.76 5.90 -0.11
C TYR A 102 -7.56 5.43 -1.56
N LEU A 103 -6.33 5.32 -2.01
CA LEU A 103 -6.02 4.57 -3.22
C LEU A 103 -5.83 3.10 -2.84
N VAL A 104 -6.62 2.20 -3.40
CA VAL A 104 -6.65 0.78 -3.02
C VAL A 104 -6.27 -0.08 -4.22
N ALA A 105 -5.47 -1.11 -3.96
CA ALA A 105 -5.15 -2.17 -4.91
C ALA A 105 -5.34 -3.54 -4.26
N GLN A 106 -5.89 -4.47 -5.03
CA GLN A 106 -5.93 -5.89 -4.68
C GLN A 106 -4.73 -6.57 -5.30
N CYS A 107 -4.01 -7.34 -4.51
CA CYS A 107 -2.74 -7.92 -4.87
C CYS A 107 -2.70 -9.42 -4.59
N ALA A 108 -1.92 -10.10 -5.42
CA ALA A 108 -1.46 -11.47 -5.19
C ALA A 108 0.04 -11.44 -4.87
N ARG A 109 0.54 -12.45 -4.14
CA ARG A 109 1.98 -12.61 -3.96
C ARG A 109 2.61 -13.01 -5.28
N ILE A 110 3.76 -12.41 -5.59
CA ILE A 110 4.64 -12.90 -6.65
C ILE A 110 5.27 -14.17 -6.11
N SER A 111 5.08 -15.30 -6.81
CA SER A 111 5.73 -16.56 -6.46
C SER A 111 7.25 -16.42 -6.59
N GLU A 112 8.04 -17.16 -5.81
CA GLU A 112 9.50 -17.14 -5.97
C GLU A 112 9.93 -17.63 -7.37
N SER A 113 9.11 -18.47 -8.00
CA SER A 113 9.26 -18.93 -9.39
C SER A 113 9.21 -17.77 -10.41
N GLU A 114 8.34 -16.78 -10.21
CA GLU A 114 8.23 -15.60 -11.10
C GLU A 114 9.39 -14.60 -10.93
N LYS A 115 10.18 -14.68 -9.85
CA LYS A 115 11.36 -13.80 -9.66
C LYS A 115 12.54 -14.20 -10.55
N LEU A 116 12.62 -15.46 -10.98
CA LEU A 116 13.74 -15.99 -11.76
C LEU A 116 13.65 -15.63 -13.25
N GLU A 117 12.46 -15.34 -13.78
CA GLU A 117 12.28 -15.02 -15.22
C GLU A 117 12.57 -13.56 -15.58
N GLY A 118 12.82 -12.70 -14.60
CA GLY A 118 13.14 -11.27 -14.81
C GLY A 118 14.62 -10.92 -14.74
N VAL A 119 15.50 -11.91 -14.61
CA VAL A 119 16.96 -11.77 -14.59
C VAL A 119 17.55 -12.75 -15.61
N ALA A 120 17.29 -12.47 -16.89
CA ALA A 120 18.00 -13.05 -18.02
C ALA A 120 18.34 -11.92 -19.00
#